data_AF-A0A3B9M1T7-F1
#
_entry.id   AF-A0A3B9M1T7-F1
#
_cell.length_a   1.000
_cell.length_b   1.000
_cell.length_c   1.000
_cell.angle_alpha   90.00
_cell.angle_beta   90.00
_cell.angle_gamma   90.00
#
_symmetry.space_group_name_H-M   'P 1'
#
loop_
_entity.id
_entity.type
_entity.pdbx_description
1 polymer ?
#
loop_
_entity_poly.entity_id
_entity_poly.type
_entity_poly.pdbx_seq_one_letter_code
_entity_poly.pdbx_strand_id
1 'polypeptide(L)'
;NNGITEFEDIVGAEKEKSKVKKIRRAMKSYPSDISYYIGDTAGDMIEAREAGAKTIAVSWGYQSAERLKKADPDYLVNSPEELTALLCSVSAPTE
;
A
#
# COMPACT_ATOMS: atom_id res chain seq x y z
N ASN A 1 17.75 -6.06 9.48
CA ASN A 1 16.40 -5.59 9.82
C ASN A 1 16.25 -4.20 9.20
N ASN A 2 15.42 -4.02 8.18
CA ASN A 2 15.36 -2.79 7.36
C ASN A 2 14.63 -1.62 8.04
N GLY A 3 14.82 -1.44 9.35
CA GLY A 3 14.19 -0.36 10.12
C GLY A 3 12.71 -0.56 10.49
N ILE A 4 12.06 -1.66 10.09
CA ILE A 4 10.72 -2.02 10.60
C ILE A 4 10.89 -2.65 11.97
N THR A 5 10.58 -1.89 13.03
CA THR A 5 10.70 -2.35 14.41
C THR A 5 9.35 -2.75 15.01
N GLU A 6 8.24 -2.18 14.55
CA GLU A 6 6.94 -2.31 15.21
C GLU A 6 5.76 -2.23 14.21
N PHE A 7 4.62 -2.80 14.61
CA PHE A 7 3.32 -2.65 13.96
C PHE A 7 2.34 -2.04 14.96
N GLU A 8 1.56 -1.03 14.56
CA GLU A 8 0.61 -0.36 15.46
C GLU A 8 -0.73 -1.10 15.61
N ASP A 9 -1.25 -1.76 14.56
CA ASP A 9 -2.47 -2.59 14.63
C ASP A 9 -2.41 -3.72 13.59
N ILE A 10 -3.14 -4.81 13.85
CA ILE A 10 -3.36 -5.93 12.92
C ILE A 10 -4.86 -6.08 12.72
N VAL A 11 -5.32 -5.91 11.46
CA VAL A 11 -6.75 -5.99 11.10
C VAL A 11 -7.01 -7.13 10.11
N GLY A 12 -7.33 -8.31 10.65
CA GLY A 12 -7.68 -9.50 9.88
C GLY A 12 -9.14 -9.54 9.43
N ALA A 13 -9.51 -10.63 8.75
CA ALA A 13 -10.85 -10.84 8.20
C ALA A 13 -11.91 -11.12 9.28
N GLU A 14 -11.50 -11.55 10.46
CA GLU A 14 -12.33 -11.72 11.65
C GLU A 14 -12.87 -10.39 12.18
N LYS A 15 -12.12 -9.29 12.00
CA LYS A 15 -12.53 -7.94 12.40
C LYS A 15 -13.38 -7.26 11.32
N GLU A 16 -12.97 -7.34 10.05
CA GLU A 16 -13.70 -6.75 8.93
C GLU A 16 -13.30 -7.43 7.62
N LYS A 17 -14.31 -7.85 6.84
CA LYS A 17 -14.10 -8.56 5.57
C LYS A 17 -13.80 -7.61 4.42
N SER A 18 -14.37 -6.40 4.44
CA SER A 18 -14.13 -5.39 3.41
C SER A 18 -12.77 -4.74 3.59
N LYS A 19 -11.85 -4.97 2.64
CA LYS A 19 -10.55 -4.27 2.61
C LYS A 19 -10.73 -2.76 2.57
N VAL A 20 -11.64 -2.25 1.75
CA VAL A 20 -11.94 -0.80 1.65
C VAL A 20 -12.26 -0.21 3.03
N LYS A 21 -13.10 -0.88 3.83
CA LYS A 21 -13.43 -0.40 5.19
C LYS A 21 -12.23 -0.45 6.12
N LYS A 22 -11.38 -1.49 6.03
CA LYS A 22 -10.15 -1.59 6.82
C LYS A 22 -9.16 -0.46 6.51
N ILE A 23 -8.97 -0.17 5.22
CA ILE A 23 -8.07 0.90 4.77
C ILE A 23 -8.59 2.26 5.26
N ARG A 24 -9.88 2.57 5.04
CA ARG A 24 -10.50 3.81 5.55
C ARG A 24 -10.41 3.93 7.07
N ARG A 25 -10.52 2.82 7.80
CA ARG A 25 -10.35 2.81 9.27
C ARG A 25 -8.92 3.18 9.66
N ALA A 26 -7.91 2.60 9.01
CA ALA A 26 -6.51 2.94 9.27
C ALA A 26 -6.21 4.42 8.96
N MET A 27 -6.67 4.90 7.79
CA MET A 27 -6.48 6.30 7.38
C MET A 27 -7.11 7.31 8.35
N LYS A 28 -8.23 6.97 8.99
CA LYS A 28 -8.87 7.85 9.99
C LYS A 28 -7.99 8.10 11.22
N SER A 29 -7.07 7.20 11.54
CA SER A 29 -6.12 7.41 12.64
C SER A 29 -5.00 8.40 12.28
N TYR A 30 -4.76 8.63 10.97
CA TYR A 30 -3.68 9.48 10.46
C TYR A 30 -4.18 10.41 9.34
N PRO A 31 -5.12 11.33 9.63
CA PRO A 31 -5.82 12.11 8.61
C PRO A 31 -4.92 13.08 7.83
N SER A 32 -3.74 13.42 8.36
CA SER A 32 -2.79 14.33 7.73
C SER A 32 -1.72 13.62 6.90
N ASP A 33 -1.64 12.30 6.97
CA ASP A 33 -0.57 11.52 6.36
C ASP A 33 -0.97 10.98 4.98
N ILE A 34 0.02 10.88 4.08
CA ILE A 34 -0.17 10.15 2.83
C ILE A 34 -0.20 8.66 3.16
N SER A 35 -1.35 8.03 2.94
CA SER A 35 -1.52 6.60 3.17
C SER A 35 -1.24 5.80 1.89
N TYR A 36 -0.29 4.88 1.96
CA TYR A 36 0.02 3.93 0.89
C TYR A 36 -0.57 2.55 1.20
N TYR A 37 -1.09 1.88 0.19
CA TYR A 37 -1.48 0.47 0.24
C TYR A 37 -0.59 -0.34 -0.70
N ILE A 38 0.06 -1.36 -0.15
CA ILE A 38 1.01 -2.22 -0.84
C ILE A 38 0.34 -3.58 -1.06
N GLY A 39 0.23 -4.04 -2.31
CA GLY A 39 -0.42 -5.31 -2.66
C GLY A 39 0.06 -5.91 -3.97
N ASP A 40 -0.25 -7.20 -4.17
CA ASP A 40 0.24 -8.01 -5.30
C ASP A 40 -0.88 -8.50 -6.22
N THR A 41 -2.10 -7.96 -6.06
CA THR A 41 -3.23 -8.27 -6.92
C THR A 41 -3.88 -7.00 -7.49
N ALA A 42 -4.50 -7.14 -8.66
CA ALA A 42 -5.35 -6.09 -9.24
C ALA A 42 -6.52 -5.70 -8.31
N GLY A 43 -7.03 -6.65 -7.51
CA GLY A 43 -8.07 -6.38 -6.51
C GLY A 43 -7.59 -5.39 -5.45
N ASP A 44 -6.36 -5.56 -4.95
CA ASP A 44 -5.75 -4.62 -4.02
C ASP A 44 -5.72 -3.20 -4.57
N MET A 45 -5.33 -3.03 -5.84
CA MET A 45 -5.24 -1.71 -6.47
C MET A 45 -6.62 -1.05 -6.59
N ILE A 46 -7.64 -1.82 -6.95
CA ILE A 46 -9.01 -1.33 -7.04
C ILE A 46 -9.53 -0.93 -5.66
N GLU A 47 -9.41 -1.81 -4.67
CA GLU A 47 -9.96 -1.60 -3.32
C GLU A 47 -9.23 -0.47 -2.57
N ALA A 48 -7.91 -0.36 -2.73
CA ALA A 48 -7.13 0.71 -2.12
C ALA A 48 -7.43 2.07 -2.74
N ARG A 49 -7.56 2.15 -4.07
CA ARG A 49 -7.98 3.38 -4.75
C ARG A 49 -9.38 3.80 -4.32
N GLU A 50 -10.32 2.86 -4.22
CA GLU A 50 -11.67 3.14 -3.70
C GLU A 50 -11.63 3.68 -2.26
N ALA A 51 -10.71 3.18 -1.44
CA ALA A 51 -10.51 3.67 -0.07
C ALA A 51 -9.86 5.06 -0.01
N GLY A 52 -9.21 5.52 -1.08
CA GLY A 52 -8.50 6.79 -1.16
C GLY A 52 -7.00 6.69 -0.83
N ALA A 53 -6.44 5.49 -0.73
CA ALA A 53 -5.01 5.28 -0.51
C ALA A 53 -4.23 5.33 -1.83
N LYS A 54 -2.96 5.75 -1.76
CA LYS A 54 -1.99 5.62 -2.85
C LYS A 54 -1.62 4.17 -3.05
N THR A 55 -1.60 3.70 -4.29
CA THR A 55 -1.47 2.28 -4.61
C THR A 55 -0.05 1.91 -5.03
N ILE A 56 0.54 0.92 -4.36
CA ILE A 56 1.84 0.35 -4.71
C ILE A 56 1.65 -1.13 -5.06
N ALA A 57 1.77 -1.46 -6.34
CA ALA A 57 1.76 -2.83 -6.81
C ALA A 57 3.17 -3.44 -6.70
N VAL A 58 3.28 -4.63 -6.10
CA VAL A 58 4.53 -5.38 -6.03
C VAL A 58 4.50 -6.56 -7.02
N SER A 59 5.48 -6.66 -7.92
CA SER A 59 5.45 -7.67 -8.99
C SER A 59 6.06 -9.03 -8.63
N TRP A 60 6.54 -9.19 -7.39
CA TRP A 60 7.14 -10.42 -6.89
C TRP A 60 6.16 -11.31 -6.10
N GLY A 61 4.85 -10.98 -6.14
CA GLY A 61 3.78 -11.74 -5.50
C GLY A 61 2.95 -12.57 -6.50
N TYR A 62 1.64 -12.62 -6.26
CA TYR A 62 0.70 -13.52 -6.91
C TYR A 62 0.42 -13.20 -8.40
N GLN A 63 0.19 -11.93 -8.76
CA GLN A 63 -0.13 -11.57 -10.14
C GLN A 63 1.08 -11.01 -10.90
N SER A 64 1.12 -11.25 -12.22
CA SER A 64 2.18 -10.74 -13.08
C SER A 64 2.18 -9.21 -13.16
N ALA A 65 3.36 -8.63 -13.40
CA ALA A 65 3.52 -7.19 -13.63
C ALA A 65 2.56 -6.65 -14.71
N GLU A 66 2.34 -7.41 -15.79
CA GLU A 66 1.40 -7.02 -16.86
C GLU A 66 -0.05 -6.91 -16.37
N ARG A 67 -0.48 -7.83 -15.50
CA ARG A 67 -1.83 -7.79 -14.92
C ARG A 67 -1.96 -6.65 -13.92
N LEU A 68 -0.92 -6.39 -13.14
CA LEU A 68 -0.88 -5.27 -12.20
C LEU A 68 -0.93 -3.93 -12.92
N LYS A 69 -0.16 -3.75 -14.01
CA LYS A 69 -0.21 -2.53 -14.86
C LYS A 69 -1.62 -2.21 -15.36
N LYS A 70 -2.41 -3.23 -15.71
CA LYS A 70 -3.81 -3.06 -16.16
C LYS A 70 -4.74 -2.55 -15.04
N ALA A 71 -4.35 -2.68 -13.78
CA ALA A 71 -5.08 -2.13 -12.64
C ALA A 71 -4.69 -0.67 -12.31
N ASP A 72 -3.77 -0.09 -13.10
CA ASP A 72 -3.34 1.31 -13.06
C ASP A 72 -2.75 1.80 -11.71
N PRO A 73 -1.83 1.05 -11.08
CA PRO A 73 -1.30 1.44 -9.78
C PRO A 73 -0.54 2.78 -9.86
N ASP A 74 -0.54 3.56 -8.78
CA ASP A 74 0.27 4.79 -8.71
C ASP A 74 1.76 4.47 -8.84
N TYR A 75 2.18 3.32 -8.30
CA TYR A 75 3.54 2.81 -8.41
C TYR A 75 3.54 1.30 -8.67
N LEU A 76 4.44 0.85 -9.55
CA LEU A 76 4.76 -0.57 -9.72
C LEU A 76 6.24 -0.77 -9.40
N VAL A 77 6.52 -1.60 -8.41
CA VAL A 77 7.88 -1.93 -7.97
C VAL A 77 8.16 -3.41 -8.19
N ASN A 78 9.41 -3.72 -8.53
CA ASN A 78 9.84 -5.06 -8.94
C ASN A 78 10.72 -5.77 -7.90
N SER A 79 11.17 -5.05 -6.86
CA SER A 79 11.85 -5.67 -5.72
C SER A 79 11.57 -4.94 -4.38
N PRO A 80 11.78 -5.60 -3.24
CA PRO A 80 11.70 -4.96 -1.92
C PRO A 80 12.64 -3.75 -1.76
N GLU A 81 13.78 -3.74 -2.45
CA GLU A 81 14.72 -2.63 -2.46
C GLU A 81 14.14 -1.42 -3.20
N GLU A 82 13.47 -1.62 -4.34
CA GLU A 82 12.75 -0.54 -5.05
C GLU A 82 11.63 0.04 -4.17
N LEU A 83 10.90 -0.81 -3.43
CA LEU A 83 9.90 -0.35 -2.46
C LEU A 83 10.51 0.50 -1.35
N THR A 84 11.65 0.06 -0.81
CA THR A 84 12.35 0.80 0.23
C THR A 84 12.87 2.15 -0.30
N ALA A 85 13.45 2.17 -1.50
CA ALA A 85 13.89 3.41 -2.14
C ALA A 85 12.72 4.37 -2.39
N LEU A 86 11.56 3.86 -2.83
CA LEU A 86 10.35 4.64 -3.01
C LEU A 86 9.86 5.26 -1.69
N LEU A 87 9.81 4.50 -0.60
CA LEU A 87 9.30 4.99 0.69
C LEU A 87 10.29 5.92 1.42
N CYS A 88 11.60 5.65 1.32
CA CYS A 88 12.63 6.45 2.01
C CYS A 88 13.03 7.73 1.25
N SER A 89 12.86 7.77 -0.07
CA SER A 89 13.07 9.01 -0.86
C SER A 89 12.02 10.09 -0.57
N VAL A 90 10.93 9.73 0.12
CA VAL A 90 9.92 10.66 0.63
C VAL A 90 10.37 11.17 2.02
N SER A 91 11.43 11.97 2.07
CA SER A 91 11.81 12.80 3.22
C SER A 91 12.57 14.03 2.71
N ALA A 92 12.21 15.30 2.97
CA ALA A 92 11.39 15.96 3.98
C ALA A 92 10.56 17.12 3.38
N PRO A 93 9.63 17.76 4.11
CA PRO A 93 9.10 19.07 3.69
C PRO A 93 10.26 20.06 3.64
N THR A 94 10.50 20.67 2.49
CA THR A 94 11.26 21.92 2.42
C THR A 94 10.48 23.00 3.15
N GLU A 95 11.10 23.63 4.15
CA GLU A 95 10.67 24.92 4.70
C GLU A 95 10.47 25.98 3.60
#